data_AF-A0A415E358-F1
#
_entry.id   AF-A0A415E358-F1
#
_cell.length_a   1.000
_cell.length_b   1.000
_cell.length_c   1.000
_cell.angle_alpha   90.00
_cell.angle_beta   90.00
_cell.angle_gamma   90.00
#
_symmetry.space_group_name_H-M   'P 1'
#
loop_
_entity.id
_entity.type
_entity.pdbx_description
1 polymer ?
#
loop_
_entity_poly.entity_id
_entity_poly.type
_entity_poly.pdbx_seq_one_letter_code
_entity_poly.pdbx_strand_id
1 'polypeptide(L)'
;MNHTNDSCWNEHPRRNYQDTVFHMLFSERENAIELFNALEGTDYGPDTEVKFTTLEDAIYAGLKNDLGFIINRKFLVLSEAQSTINNNMPLRQLEYIARTYEKIISVSELYGRCNIQIPTPEFFVIYTGRERWDTCELRLSDSFLDSAPKNSLELVVKIVKMKYNKGENETLDILERSEKLRGYSTLLEYVKQRRDEGCELKEAIDEAVRRCISEGILRDFLKSNSPEVMRMLFNEITSEEFAEIRANEAAKEFYEKGIEKGIEKGIEKGAASLIETCKELGLSRAETAEKLVDKLTLSEDTAEAYLIEFWE
;
A
#
# COMPACT_ATOMS: atom_id res chain seq x y z
N MET A 1 55.22 28.98 14.25
CA MET A 1 54.08 29.80 13.78
C MET A 1 52.83 28.99 14.05
N ASN A 2 52.04 29.45 15.00
CA ASN A 2 50.67 29.00 15.26
C ASN A 2 49.79 29.30 14.05
N HIS A 3 48.81 28.45 13.78
CA HIS A 3 47.40 28.85 13.70
C HIS A 3 46.50 27.60 13.81
N THR A 4 45.99 27.39 15.02
CA THR A 4 44.65 26.85 15.25
C THR A 4 43.62 27.87 14.73
N ASN A 5 42.53 27.42 14.10
CA ASN A 5 41.22 27.95 14.42
C ASN A 5 40.10 27.00 13.96
N ASP A 6 39.30 26.62 14.94
CA ASP A 6 37.96 26.06 14.82
C ASP A 6 37.07 26.92 13.91
N SER A 7 36.19 26.26 13.16
CA SER A 7 34.78 26.62 13.16
C SER A 7 33.93 25.41 12.81
N CYS A 8 33.25 24.96 13.85
CA CYS A 8 32.19 23.99 13.84
C CYS A 8 30.86 24.69 13.44
N TRP A 9 29.89 23.88 13.00
CA TRP A 9 28.45 24.18 12.89
C TRP A 9 27.99 25.09 11.73
N ASN A 10 27.51 24.47 10.65
CA ASN A 10 26.12 24.62 10.19
C ASN A 10 25.87 23.78 8.92
N GLU A 11 25.81 22.47 9.06
CA GLU A 11 24.85 21.71 8.25
C GLU A 11 23.87 21.11 9.23
N HIS A 12 22.69 21.74 9.32
CA HIS A 12 21.57 21.20 10.06
C HIS A 12 21.38 19.73 9.65
N PRO A 13 21.22 18.80 10.62
CA PRO A 13 20.90 17.42 10.28
C PRO A 13 19.63 17.45 9.43
N ARG A 14 19.74 17.00 8.18
CA ARG A 14 18.61 16.84 7.28
C ARG A 14 17.60 15.96 8.02
N ARG A 15 16.46 16.52 8.45
CA ARG A 15 15.38 15.75 9.08
C ARG A 15 14.99 14.64 8.12
N ASN A 16 15.21 13.41 8.55
CA ASN A 16 15.14 12.22 7.70
C ASN A 16 14.21 11.20 8.36
N TYR A 17 12.95 11.56 8.52
CA TYR A 17 11.88 10.72 9.05
C TYR A 17 10.53 11.33 8.59
N GLN A 18 9.45 10.56 8.44
CA GLN A 18 8.06 11.08 8.62
C GLN A 18 7.34 11.81 7.45
N ASP A 19 7.43 11.38 6.19
CA ASP A 19 6.95 12.18 5.04
C ASP A 19 5.44 12.08 4.69
N THR A 20 4.52 11.82 5.65
CA THR A 20 3.07 12.02 5.40
C THR A 20 2.37 12.98 6.36
N VAL A 21 1.37 13.71 5.85
CA VAL A 21 0.56 14.64 6.64
C VAL A 21 -0.14 13.92 7.79
N PHE A 22 -0.59 12.67 7.57
CA PHE A 22 -1.16 11.84 8.61
C PHE A 22 -0.15 11.58 9.73
N HIS A 23 1.06 11.12 9.38
CA HIS A 23 2.10 10.86 10.36
C HIS A 23 2.47 12.13 11.12
N MET A 24 2.66 13.25 10.42
CA MET A 24 2.98 14.54 11.04
C MET A 24 1.89 15.00 12.02
N LEU A 25 0.62 14.80 11.66
CA LEU A 25 -0.51 15.18 12.52
C LEU A 25 -0.56 14.34 13.81
N PHE A 26 -0.32 13.04 13.73
CA PHE A 26 -0.46 12.11 14.86
C PHE A 26 0.86 11.76 15.56
N SER A 27 1.95 12.47 15.25
CA SER A 27 3.22 12.40 15.99
C SER A 27 3.22 13.23 17.28
N GLU A 28 2.18 14.04 17.49
CA GLU A 28 1.97 14.77 18.74
C GLU A 28 1.21 13.90 19.74
N ARG A 29 1.61 13.95 21.02
CA ARG A 29 1.09 13.09 22.08
C ARG A 29 -0.43 13.20 22.22
N GLU A 30 -0.97 14.43 22.25
CA GLU A 30 -2.41 14.64 22.43
C GLU A 30 -3.20 14.04 21.25
N ASN A 31 -2.71 14.24 20.02
CA ASN A 31 -3.36 13.72 18.82
C ASN A 31 -3.29 12.19 18.76
N ALA A 32 -2.19 11.57 19.18
CA ALA A 32 -2.05 10.12 19.26
C ALA A 32 -3.05 9.49 20.26
N ILE A 33 -3.25 10.12 21.43
CA ILE A 33 -4.26 9.70 22.42
C ILE A 33 -5.67 9.83 21.83
N GLU A 34 -5.97 10.95 21.18
CA GLU A 34 -7.27 11.18 20.52
C GLU A 34 -7.55 10.10 19.47
N LEU A 35 -6.57 9.79 18.62
CA LEU A 35 -6.68 8.75 17.61
C LEU A 35 -6.91 7.38 18.24
N PHE A 36 -6.12 7.02 19.27
CA PHE A 36 -6.28 5.75 19.98
C PHE A 36 -7.69 5.61 20.57
N ASN A 37 -8.17 6.67 21.23
CA ASN A 37 -9.52 6.73 21.80
C ASN A 37 -10.62 6.53 20.75
N ALA A 38 -10.44 7.14 19.57
CA ALA A 38 -11.38 6.98 18.47
C ALA A 38 -11.40 5.55 17.92
N LEU A 39 -10.23 4.93 17.75
CA LEU A 39 -10.10 3.59 17.18
C LEU A 39 -10.62 2.48 18.10
N GLU A 40 -10.31 2.58 19.40
CA GLU A 40 -10.61 1.54 20.39
C GLU A 40 -11.86 1.84 21.22
N GLY A 41 -12.49 2.99 20.98
CA GLY A 41 -13.68 3.40 21.71
C GLY A 41 -13.42 3.75 23.18
N THR A 42 -12.20 4.15 23.53
CA THR A 42 -11.78 4.51 24.89
C THR A 42 -11.79 6.02 25.13
N ASP A 43 -11.52 6.45 26.39
CA ASP A 43 -11.53 7.86 26.81
C ASP A 43 -10.31 8.19 27.70
N TYR A 44 -9.10 7.84 27.25
CA TYR A 44 -7.85 8.21 27.93
C TYR A 44 -7.65 9.73 27.97
N GLY A 45 -7.20 10.24 29.11
CA GLY A 45 -6.91 11.66 29.33
C GLY A 45 -5.51 12.08 28.87
N PRO A 46 -5.20 13.39 28.90
CA PRO A 46 -3.93 13.95 28.42
C PRO A 46 -2.68 13.45 29.18
N ASP A 47 -2.84 13.05 30.44
CA ASP A 47 -1.75 12.52 31.27
C ASP A 47 -1.33 11.09 30.89
N THR A 48 -2.02 10.46 29.93
CA THR A 48 -1.72 9.11 29.44
C THR A 48 -0.35 9.05 28.79
N GLU A 49 0.50 8.12 29.25
CA GLU A 49 1.82 7.90 28.68
C GLU A 49 1.71 7.36 27.24
N VAL A 50 2.45 7.99 26.33
CA VAL A 50 2.57 7.58 24.92
C VAL A 50 4.04 7.37 24.62
N LYS A 51 4.39 6.18 24.11
CA LYS A 51 5.74 5.89 23.62
C LYS A 51 5.69 5.60 22.14
N PHE A 52 6.21 6.53 21.33
CA PHE A 52 6.38 6.31 19.90
C PHE A 52 7.49 5.28 19.64
N THR A 53 7.28 4.46 18.63
CA THR A 53 8.11 3.29 18.31
C THR A 53 8.40 3.17 16.82
N THR A 54 8.04 4.20 16.04
CA THR A 54 8.25 4.25 14.58
C THR A 54 9.67 3.83 14.22
N LEU A 55 9.78 2.90 13.27
CA LEU A 55 11.05 2.26 12.91
C LEU A 55 11.93 3.23 12.12
N GLU A 56 13.05 3.63 12.73
CA GLU A 56 13.92 4.69 12.21
C GLU A 56 15.03 4.22 11.23
N ASP A 57 15.16 2.93 10.93
CA ASP A 57 16.36 2.42 10.24
C ASP A 57 16.38 2.64 8.72
N ALA A 58 17.50 3.20 8.22
CA ALA A 58 17.72 3.58 6.82
C ALA A 58 17.70 2.42 5.81
N ILE A 59 17.91 1.18 6.26
CA ILE A 59 17.95 -0.03 5.42
C ILE A 59 16.53 -0.43 4.94
N TYR A 60 15.47 0.09 5.58
CA TYR A 60 14.10 -0.37 5.39
C TYR A 60 13.17 0.73 4.88
N ALA A 61 13.58 1.43 3.81
CA ALA A 61 12.88 2.59 3.28
C ALA A 61 11.38 2.39 2.99
N GLY A 62 10.91 1.17 2.69
CA GLY A 62 9.48 0.86 2.48
C GLY A 62 8.64 0.67 3.75
N LEU A 63 9.29 0.60 4.93
CA LEU A 63 8.67 0.40 6.25
C LEU A 63 8.55 1.70 7.07
N LYS A 64 8.92 2.84 6.48
CA LYS A 64 9.10 4.14 7.16
C LYS A 64 7.84 4.98 7.34
N ASN A 65 6.73 4.46 6.86
CA ASN A 65 5.49 5.17 6.58
C ASN A 65 4.40 4.84 7.63
N ASP A 66 4.66 3.87 8.48
CA ASP A 66 3.68 3.37 9.45
C ASP A 66 3.88 4.05 10.81
N LEU A 67 2.79 4.54 11.39
CA LEU A 67 2.80 5.18 12.70
C LEU A 67 2.65 4.09 13.78
N GLY A 68 3.71 3.85 14.54
CA GLY A 68 3.70 2.88 15.63
C GLY A 68 3.83 3.55 16.99
N PHE A 69 2.91 3.31 17.91
CA PHE A 69 3.03 3.80 19.29
C PHE A 69 2.40 2.87 20.32
N ILE A 70 2.87 2.97 21.56
CA ILE A 70 2.35 2.23 22.72
C ILE A 70 1.52 3.16 23.58
N ILE A 71 0.28 2.75 23.89
CA ILE A 71 -0.62 3.37 24.86
C ILE A 71 -1.24 2.29 25.74
N ASN A 72 -1.21 2.48 27.06
CA ASN A 72 -1.75 1.54 28.06
C ASN A 72 -1.43 0.05 27.79
N ARG A 73 -0.16 -0.27 27.52
CA ARG A 73 0.34 -1.63 27.21
C ARG A 73 -0.20 -2.26 25.92
N LYS A 74 -1.00 -1.53 25.14
CA LYS A 74 -1.38 -1.88 23.77
C LYS A 74 -0.40 -1.24 22.80
N PHE A 75 0.04 -2.00 21.83
CA PHE A 75 0.92 -1.56 20.75
C PHE A 75 0.07 -1.33 19.52
N LEU A 76 -0.13 -0.06 19.17
CA LEU A 76 -0.88 0.30 17.99
C LEU A 76 0.07 0.34 16.79
N VAL A 77 -0.23 -0.47 15.79
CA VAL A 77 0.41 -0.44 14.47
C VAL A 77 -0.58 0.16 13.51
N LEU A 78 -0.33 1.42 13.14
CA LEU A 78 -1.10 2.10 12.12
C LEU A 78 -0.31 2.05 10.83
N SER A 79 -0.75 1.20 9.91
CA SER A 79 -0.27 1.30 8.56
C SER A 79 -0.93 2.49 7.85
N GLU A 80 -0.08 3.21 7.14
CA GLU A 80 -0.31 4.56 6.60
C GLU A 80 -1.63 4.76 5.84
N ALA A 81 -2.00 6.03 5.65
CA ALA A 81 -3.07 6.49 4.76
C ALA A 81 -2.91 5.93 3.33
N GLN A 82 -3.44 4.74 3.06
CA GLN A 82 -3.36 4.08 1.76
C GLN A 82 -4.57 4.43 0.92
N SER A 83 -4.30 4.84 -0.31
CA SER A 83 -5.33 5.19 -1.27
C SER A 83 -5.66 4.07 -2.27
N THR A 84 -4.72 3.16 -2.50
CA THR A 84 -4.97 1.94 -3.29
C THR A 84 -5.38 0.79 -2.38
N ILE A 85 -6.38 0.01 -2.80
CA ILE A 85 -6.78 -1.21 -2.10
C ILE A 85 -5.63 -2.22 -2.12
N ASN A 86 -5.28 -2.75 -0.95
CA ASN A 86 -4.26 -3.78 -0.81
C ASN A 86 -4.73 -4.88 0.15
N ASN A 87 -5.09 -6.04 -0.39
CA ASN A 87 -5.51 -7.18 0.42
C ASN A 87 -4.34 -7.88 1.14
N ASN A 88 -3.09 -7.57 0.78
CA ASN A 88 -1.90 -8.15 1.39
C ASN A 88 -1.43 -7.40 2.66
N MET A 89 -2.25 -6.48 3.19
CA MET A 89 -1.88 -5.73 4.39
C MET A 89 -1.61 -6.61 5.62
N PRO A 90 -2.32 -7.72 5.88
CA PRO A 90 -1.96 -8.62 6.97
C PRO A 90 -0.53 -9.17 6.86
N LEU A 91 -0.06 -9.49 5.65
CA LEU A 91 1.32 -9.96 5.43
C LEU A 91 2.34 -8.86 5.70
N ARG A 92 2.08 -7.64 5.23
CA ARG A 92 2.93 -6.48 5.47
C ARG A 92 3.01 -6.14 6.96
N GLN A 93 1.88 -6.19 7.66
CA GLN A 93 1.82 -5.92 9.10
C GLN A 93 2.43 -7.01 9.98
N LEU A 94 2.42 -8.27 9.51
CA LEU A 94 3.19 -9.34 10.14
C LEU A 94 4.70 -9.04 10.14
N GLU A 95 5.23 -8.56 9.01
CA GLU A 95 6.63 -8.17 8.92
C GLU A 95 6.95 -7.00 9.87
N TYR A 96 6.07 -5.99 9.94
CA TYR A 96 6.24 -4.86 10.86
C TYR A 96 6.33 -5.27 12.32
N ILE A 97 5.36 -6.07 12.78
CA ILE A 97 5.30 -6.41 14.19
C ILE A 97 6.47 -7.30 14.62
N ALA A 98 6.88 -8.24 13.77
CA ALA A 98 8.02 -9.10 14.05
C ALA A 98 9.29 -8.27 14.28
N ARG A 99 9.55 -7.29 13.42
CA ARG A 99 10.70 -6.37 13.51
C ARG A 99 10.62 -5.45 14.72
N THR A 100 9.44 -4.96 15.07
CA THR A 100 9.28 -4.14 16.27
C THR A 100 9.56 -4.96 17.53
N TYR A 101 9.07 -6.19 17.59
CA TYR A 101 9.36 -7.09 18.71
C TYR A 101 10.83 -7.44 18.84
N GLU A 102 11.55 -7.61 17.73
CA GLU A 102 13.01 -7.78 17.75
C GLU A 102 13.74 -6.62 18.44
N LYS A 103 13.23 -5.38 18.31
CA LYS A 103 13.84 -4.20 18.93
C LYS A 103 13.52 -4.04 20.41
N ILE A 104 12.35 -4.50 20.86
CA ILE A 104 11.91 -4.30 22.25
C ILE A 104 12.20 -5.50 23.16
N ILE A 105 12.45 -6.68 22.60
CA ILE A 105 12.76 -7.91 23.35
C ILE A 105 14.25 -8.20 23.23
N SER A 106 14.96 -8.33 24.34
CA SER A 106 16.37 -8.72 24.27
C SER A 106 16.53 -10.19 23.88
N VAL A 107 17.63 -10.51 23.19
CA VAL A 107 18.00 -11.89 22.84
C VAL A 107 18.04 -12.78 24.08
N SER A 108 18.61 -12.29 25.19
CA SER A 108 18.68 -13.05 26.45
C SER A 108 17.31 -13.39 27.04
N GLU A 109 16.35 -12.47 26.94
CA GLU A 109 14.98 -12.73 27.41
C GLU A 109 14.29 -13.73 26.47
N LEU A 110 14.39 -13.51 25.16
CA LEU A 110 13.76 -14.34 24.13
C LEU A 110 14.17 -15.82 24.22
N TYR A 111 15.45 -16.10 24.49
CA TYR A 111 15.97 -17.45 24.69
C TYR A 111 15.94 -17.93 26.15
N GLY A 112 15.31 -17.16 27.04
CA GLY A 112 15.08 -17.53 28.43
C GLY A 112 14.01 -18.61 28.62
N ARG A 113 13.90 -19.14 29.83
CA ARG A 113 12.87 -20.17 30.17
C ARG A 113 11.53 -19.56 30.58
N CYS A 114 11.52 -18.29 30.96
CA CYS A 114 10.32 -17.63 31.47
C CYS A 114 9.49 -17.05 30.32
N ASN A 115 8.17 -17.09 30.48
CA ASN A 115 7.27 -16.47 29.53
C ASN A 115 7.40 -14.93 29.58
N ILE A 116 7.67 -14.30 28.44
CA ILE A 116 7.78 -12.84 28.33
C ILE A 116 6.39 -12.27 28.07
N GLN A 117 6.06 -11.17 28.72
CA GLN A 117 4.85 -10.42 28.43
C GLN A 117 5.21 -9.27 27.48
N ILE A 118 4.58 -9.26 26.31
CA ILE A 118 4.79 -8.23 25.29
C ILE A 118 3.52 -7.38 25.13
N PRO A 119 3.65 -6.13 24.68
CA PRO A 119 2.49 -5.31 24.33
C PRO A 119 1.60 -6.01 23.31
N THR A 120 0.27 -6.00 23.53
CA THR A 120 -0.68 -6.61 22.59
C THR A 120 -0.76 -5.76 21.33
N PRO A 121 -0.51 -6.32 20.13
CA PRO A 121 -0.51 -5.55 18.91
C PRO A 121 -1.92 -5.40 18.34
N GLU A 122 -2.27 -4.21 17.90
CA GLU A 122 -3.53 -3.90 17.23
C GLU A 122 -3.23 -3.20 15.91
N PHE A 123 -3.87 -3.67 14.84
CA PHE A 123 -3.48 -3.38 13.47
C PHE A 123 -4.60 -2.62 12.76
N PHE A 124 -4.27 -1.45 12.21
CA PHE A 124 -5.21 -0.65 11.43
C PHE A 124 -4.61 -0.19 10.11
N VAL A 125 -5.47 0.03 9.13
CA VAL A 125 -5.14 0.72 7.88
C VAL A 125 -6.08 1.89 7.73
N ILE A 126 -5.51 3.07 7.52
CA ILE A 126 -6.29 4.25 7.18
C ILE A 126 -6.48 4.25 5.66
N TYR A 127 -7.69 4.04 5.17
CA TYR A 127 -7.99 4.01 3.74
C TYR A 127 -8.45 5.39 3.25
N THR A 128 -7.63 6.01 2.40
CA THR A 128 -7.85 7.35 1.82
C THR A 128 -8.21 7.30 0.34
N GLY A 129 -8.48 6.12 -0.22
CA GLY A 129 -8.76 5.93 -1.63
C GLY A 129 -10.15 6.38 -2.05
N ARG A 130 -10.42 6.44 -3.36
CA ARG A 130 -11.77 6.71 -3.89
C ARG A 130 -12.56 5.44 -4.18
N GLU A 131 -11.86 4.35 -4.46
CA GLU A 131 -12.47 3.08 -4.81
C GLU A 131 -13.36 2.60 -3.65
N ARG A 132 -14.49 2.01 -4.01
CA ARG A 132 -15.36 1.40 -3.02
C ARG A 132 -14.68 0.13 -2.51
N TRP A 133 -14.47 0.04 -1.21
CA TRP A 133 -13.97 -1.16 -0.55
C TRP A 133 -15.06 -1.68 0.38
N ASP A 134 -15.66 -2.83 0.09
CA ASP A 134 -16.74 -3.41 0.91
C ASP A 134 -16.23 -4.19 2.13
N THR A 135 -14.92 -4.17 2.37
CA THR A 135 -14.25 -4.91 3.44
C THR A 135 -13.97 -3.97 4.62
N CYS A 136 -14.26 -4.42 5.83
CA CYS A 136 -13.92 -3.71 7.08
C CYS A 136 -12.70 -4.32 7.80
N GLU A 137 -12.39 -5.59 7.53
CA GLU A 137 -11.28 -6.32 8.12
C GLU A 137 -10.57 -7.20 7.09
N LEU A 138 -9.25 -7.28 7.17
CA LEU A 138 -8.44 -8.25 6.43
C LEU A 138 -7.84 -9.26 7.39
N ARG A 139 -7.81 -10.53 7.02
CA ARG A 139 -7.24 -11.60 7.85
C ARG A 139 -6.05 -12.22 7.15
N LEU A 140 -5.02 -12.57 7.94
CA LEU A 140 -3.85 -13.25 7.40
C LEU A 140 -4.24 -14.63 6.83
N SER A 141 -5.21 -15.30 7.45
CA SER A 141 -5.72 -16.58 6.97
C SER A 141 -6.37 -16.53 5.59
N ASP A 142 -6.85 -15.36 5.12
CA ASP A 142 -7.38 -15.20 3.76
C ASP A 142 -6.28 -15.41 2.68
N SER A 143 -5.00 -15.33 3.07
CA SER A 143 -3.86 -15.59 2.19
C SER A 143 -3.37 -17.04 2.20
N PHE A 144 -3.93 -17.92 3.05
CA PHE A 144 -3.47 -19.30 3.16
C PHE A 144 -4.01 -20.15 1.99
N LEU A 145 -3.19 -21.08 1.51
CA LEU A 145 -3.58 -22.01 0.44
C LEU A 145 -4.67 -23.00 0.90
N ASP A 146 -4.65 -23.36 2.19
CA ASP A 146 -5.53 -24.34 2.82
C ASP A 146 -6.21 -23.76 4.06
N SER A 147 -7.21 -24.46 4.57
CA SER A 147 -7.88 -24.09 5.83
C SER A 147 -6.91 -24.05 7.01
N ALA A 148 -6.95 -22.98 7.79
CA ALA A 148 -6.10 -22.79 8.97
C ALA A 148 -6.49 -23.74 10.12
N PRO A 149 -5.60 -24.64 10.60
CA PRO A 149 -5.83 -25.36 11.84
C PRO A 149 -5.74 -24.42 13.07
N LYS A 150 -6.21 -24.90 14.23
CA LYS A 150 -6.28 -24.12 15.48
C LYS A 150 -4.93 -23.52 15.94
N ASN A 151 -3.81 -24.16 15.59
CA ASN A 151 -2.47 -23.74 15.96
C ASN A 151 -1.79 -22.85 14.90
N SER A 152 -2.54 -22.33 13.93
CA SER A 152 -2.06 -21.33 12.97
C SER A 152 -1.99 -19.93 13.58
N LEU A 153 -1.06 -19.13 13.07
CA LEU A 153 -1.02 -17.70 13.33
C LEU A 153 -2.19 -17.00 12.65
N GLU A 154 -2.82 -16.05 13.34
CA GLU A 154 -3.83 -15.16 12.77
C GLU A 154 -3.47 -13.71 13.10
N LEU A 155 -3.52 -12.85 12.09
CA LEU A 155 -3.36 -11.41 12.22
C LEU A 155 -4.55 -10.76 11.53
N VAL A 156 -5.29 -9.94 12.25
CA VAL A 156 -6.47 -9.24 11.75
C VAL A 156 -6.16 -7.74 11.67
N VAL A 157 -6.42 -7.14 10.52
CA VAL A 157 -6.23 -5.72 10.25
C VAL A 157 -7.60 -5.06 10.10
N LYS A 158 -7.90 -4.05 10.90
CA LYS A 158 -9.11 -3.24 10.75
C LYS A 158 -8.90 -2.10 9.74
N ILE A 159 -9.88 -1.86 8.89
CA ILE A 159 -9.84 -0.78 7.88
C ILE A 159 -10.65 0.40 8.39
N VAL A 160 -10.02 1.58 8.42
CA VAL A 160 -10.64 2.86 8.78
C VAL A 160 -10.71 3.73 7.54
N LYS A 161 -11.90 3.87 6.97
CA LYS A 161 -12.16 4.61 5.73
C LYS A 161 -12.38 6.10 6.00
N MET A 162 -12.20 6.95 4.98
CA MET A 162 -12.49 8.38 5.11
C MET A 162 -13.98 8.68 4.89
N LYS A 163 -14.42 9.86 5.33
CA LYS A 163 -15.82 10.30 5.28
C LYS A 163 -16.47 10.20 3.89
N TYR A 164 -15.69 10.42 2.84
CA TYR A 164 -16.17 10.40 1.45
C TYR A 164 -16.35 8.99 0.88
N ASN A 165 -15.91 7.93 1.57
CA ASN A 165 -16.08 6.53 1.14
C ASN A 165 -17.49 5.96 1.40
N LYS A 166 -18.53 6.82 1.45
CA LYS A 166 -19.96 6.54 1.73
C LYS A 166 -20.34 5.05 1.69
N GLY A 167 -20.54 4.41 2.86
CA GLY A 167 -20.93 3.00 2.88
C GLY A 167 -21.18 2.32 4.22
N GLU A 168 -20.58 2.74 5.34
CA GLU A 168 -20.59 1.92 6.57
C GLU A 168 -20.63 2.77 7.84
N ASN A 169 -21.51 2.41 8.78
CA ASN A 169 -21.74 3.15 10.03
C ASN A 169 -20.53 3.12 10.99
N GLU A 170 -19.79 2.00 11.04
CA GLU A 170 -18.73 1.79 12.05
C GLU A 170 -17.52 2.72 11.87
N THR A 171 -17.20 3.11 10.64
CA THR A 171 -16.10 4.04 10.38
C THR A 171 -16.49 5.49 10.70
N LEU A 172 -17.76 5.84 10.50
CA LEU A 172 -18.28 7.16 10.84
C LEU A 172 -18.18 7.42 12.34
N ASP A 173 -18.43 6.41 13.17
CA ASP A 173 -18.28 6.51 14.62
C ASP A 173 -16.83 6.84 15.03
N ILE A 174 -15.83 6.23 14.40
CA ILE A 174 -14.40 6.54 14.63
C ILE A 174 -14.10 7.99 14.25
N LEU A 175 -14.56 8.45 13.08
CA LEU A 175 -14.37 9.82 12.61
C LEU A 175 -15.10 10.84 13.51
N GLU A 176 -16.24 10.49 14.09
CA GLU A 176 -16.98 11.36 15.00
C GLU A 176 -16.25 11.54 16.34
N ARG A 177 -15.52 10.51 16.80
CA ARG A 177 -14.75 10.54 18.04
C ARG A 177 -13.40 11.26 17.95
N SER A 178 -12.86 11.50 16.75
CA SER A 178 -11.62 12.27 16.56
C SER A 178 -11.84 13.48 15.66
N GLU A 179 -11.72 14.67 16.25
CA GLU A 179 -11.71 15.95 15.53
C GLU A 179 -10.55 16.01 14.52
N LYS A 180 -9.36 15.54 14.91
CA LYS A 180 -8.17 15.56 14.04
C LYS A 180 -8.31 14.62 12.86
N LEU A 181 -8.79 13.40 13.07
CA LEU A 181 -9.00 12.43 11.99
C LEU A 181 -10.09 12.90 11.03
N ARG A 182 -11.20 13.45 11.55
CA ARG A 182 -12.25 14.07 10.74
C ARG A 182 -11.72 15.26 9.95
N GLY A 183 -10.89 16.09 10.56
CA GLY A 183 -10.27 17.24 9.91
C GLY A 183 -9.33 16.81 8.79
N TYR A 184 -8.52 15.77 9.00
CA TYR A 184 -7.66 15.18 7.98
C TYR A 184 -8.49 14.61 6.82
N SER A 185 -9.54 13.84 7.13
CA SER A 185 -10.48 13.33 6.13
C SER A 185 -11.09 14.45 5.30
N THR A 186 -11.44 15.58 5.91
CA THR A 186 -12.07 16.72 5.21
C THR A 186 -11.07 17.46 4.33
N LEU A 187 -9.82 17.62 4.78
CA LEU A 187 -8.74 18.18 3.95
C LEU A 187 -8.55 17.37 2.66
N LEU A 188 -8.45 16.05 2.76
CA LEU A 188 -8.34 15.17 1.59
C LEU A 188 -9.58 15.23 0.70
N GLU A 189 -10.78 15.35 1.29
CA GLU A 189 -12.02 15.53 0.55
C GLU A 189 -11.98 16.79 -0.31
N TYR A 190 -11.52 17.93 0.24
CA TYR A 190 -11.42 19.18 -0.51
C TYR A 190 -10.40 19.12 -1.64
N VAL A 191 -9.25 18.46 -1.42
CA VAL A 191 -8.29 18.24 -2.51
C VAL A 191 -8.94 17.42 -3.63
N LYS A 192 -9.63 16.33 -3.28
CA LYS A 192 -10.32 15.46 -4.23
C LYS A 192 -11.41 16.20 -5.02
N GLN A 193 -12.24 17.00 -4.35
CA GLN A 193 -13.28 17.80 -5.00
C GLN A 193 -12.69 18.76 -6.04
N ARG A 194 -11.62 19.49 -5.69
CA ARG A 194 -10.97 20.42 -6.64
C ARG A 194 -10.31 19.69 -7.81
N ARG A 195 -9.76 18.48 -7.60
CA ARG A 195 -9.27 17.63 -8.69
C ARG A 195 -10.40 17.22 -9.64
N ASP A 196 -11.58 16.88 -9.12
CA ASP A 196 -12.75 16.50 -9.93
C ASP A 196 -13.29 17.66 -10.75
N GLU A 197 -13.11 18.90 -10.26
CA GLU A 197 -13.43 20.13 -10.97
C GLU A 197 -12.39 20.51 -12.04
N GLY A 198 -11.32 19.72 -12.18
CA GLY A 198 -10.28 19.90 -13.20
C GLY A 198 -9.12 20.80 -12.77
N CYS A 199 -8.99 21.15 -11.49
CA CYS A 199 -7.86 21.94 -11.01
C CYS A 199 -6.55 21.15 -11.03
N GLU A 200 -5.45 21.85 -11.28
CA GLU A 200 -4.11 21.31 -11.12
C GLU A 200 -3.87 20.91 -9.66
N LEU A 201 -3.10 19.83 -9.43
CA LEU A 201 -2.96 19.25 -8.10
C LEU A 201 -2.45 20.25 -7.05
N LYS A 202 -1.46 21.06 -7.43
CA LYS A 202 -0.90 22.08 -6.54
C LYS A 202 -1.95 23.14 -6.15
N GLU A 203 -2.79 23.55 -7.10
CA GLU A 203 -3.86 24.51 -6.86
C GLU A 203 -4.97 23.91 -5.98
N ALA A 204 -5.36 22.66 -6.26
CA ALA A 204 -6.30 21.91 -5.45
C ALA A 204 -5.86 21.79 -3.99
N ILE A 205 -4.58 21.47 -3.74
CA ILE A 205 -3.99 21.41 -2.40
C ILE A 205 -4.01 22.78 -1.73
N ASP A 206 -3.54 23.81 -2.43
CA ASP A 206 -3.43 25.17 -1.91
C ASP A 206 -4.79 25.75 -1.49
N GLU A 207 -5.81 25.57 -2.31
CA GLU A 207 -7.17 25.99 -1.98
C GLU A 207 -7.81 25.15 -0.87
N ALA A 208 -7.61 23.82 -0.86
CA ALA A 208 -8.11 22.95 0.20
C ALA A 208 -7.54 23.36 1.56
N VAL A 209 -6.24 23.63 1.64
CA VAL A 209 -5.58 24.10 2.88
C VAL A 209 -6.15 25.46 3.31
N ARG A 210 -6.29 26.42 2.39
CA ARG A 210 -6.89 27.74 2.73
C ARG A 210 -8.30 27.61 3.26
N ARG A 211 -9.11 26.75 2.63
CA ARG A 211 -10.50 26.49 3.02
C ARG A 211 -10.57 25.83 4.40
N CYS A 212 -9.74 24.83 4.68
CA CYS A 212 -9.66 24.24 6.01
C CYS A 212 -9.31 25.27 7.08
N ILE A 213 -8.31 26.14 6.81
CA ILE A 213 -7.92 27.20 7.74
C ILE A 213 -9.07 28.20 8.00
N SER A 214 -9.81 28.60 6.96
CA SER A 214 -10.92 29.56 7.10
C SER A 214 -12.12 28.98 7.84
N GLU A 215 -12.40 27.69 7.64
CA GLU A 215 -13.49 26.94 8.30
C GLU A 215 -13.11 26.44 9.70
N GLY A 216 -11.86 26.66 10.16
CA GLY A 216 -11.40 26.23 11.48
C GLY A 216 -10.93 24.77 11.55
N ILE A 217 -10.89 24.07 10.43
CA ILE A 217 -10.52 22.65 10.32
C ILE A 217 -9.00 22.53 10.36
N LEU A 218 -8.45 21.80 11.35
CA LEU A 218 -7.01 21.66 11.58
C LEU A 218 -6.26 23.00 11.56
N ARG A 219 -6.94 24.10 11.93
CA ARG A 219 -6.47 25.47 11.68
C ARG A 219 -5.07 25.74 12.19
N ASP A 220 -4.80 25.40 13.45
CA ASP A 220 -3.53 25.73 14.08
C ASP A 220 -2.39 24.83 13.57
N PHE A 221 -2.70 23.57 13.26
CA PHE A 221 -1.78 22.63 12.61
C PHE A 221 -1.41 23.11 11.20
N LEU A 222 -2.40 23.43 10.38
CA LEU A 222 -2.20 23.90 9.01
C LEU A 222 -1.50 25.26 8.99
N LYS A 223 -1.87 26.21 9.85
CA LYS A 223 -1.18 27.52 9.91
C LYS A 223 0.30 27.40 10.25
N SER A 224 0.63 26.50 11.18
CA SER A 224 2.01 26.31 11.63
C SER A 224 2.86 25.56 10.60
N ASN A 225 2.24 24.69 9.79
CA ASN A 225 2.95 23.76 8.91
C ASN A 225 2.59 23.89 7.42
N SER A 226 1.91 24.96 7.00
CA SER A 226 1.32 25.08 5.64
C SER A 226 2.29 24.72 4.50
N PRO A 227 3.51 25.30 4.39
CA PRO A 227 4.41 24.97 3.29
C PRO A 227 4.85 23.51 3.29
N GLU A 228 5.02 22.92 4.47
CA GLU A 228 5.42 21.54 4.65
C GLU A 228 4.28 20.57 4.31
N VAL A 229 3.09 20.82 4.85
CA VAL A 229 1.86 20.06 4.55
C VAL A 229 1.56 20.07 3.05
N MET A 230 1.66 21.23 2.39
CA MET A 230 1.45 21.31 0.94
C MET A 230 2.45 20.46 0.15
N ARG A 231 3.73 20.50 0.54
CA ARG A 231 4.79 19.68 -0.07
C ARG A 231 4.53 18.19 0.13
N MET A 232 4.13 17.80 1.34
CA MET A 232 3.84 16.39 1.68
C MET A 232 2.63 15.87 0.90
N LEU A 233 1.50 16.58 0.91
CA LEU A 233 0.32 16.21 0.11
C LEU A 233 0.63 16.10 -1.38
N PHE A 234 1.44 17.03 -1.90
CA PHE A 234 1.82 16.99 -3.31
C PHE A 234 2.62 15.71 -3.62
N ASN A 235 3.59 15.36 -2.78
CA ASN A 235 4.40 14.16 -2.95
C ASN A 235 3.58 12.87 -2.78
N GLU A 236 2.72 12.80 -1.76
CA GLU A 236 1.83 11.67 -1.48
C GLU A 236 0.93 11.38 -2.69
N ILE A 237 0.20 12.40 -3.16
CA ILE A 237 -0.80 12.24 -4.22
C ILE A 237 -0.14 11.99 -5.58
N THR A 238 0.96 12.69 -5.89
CA THR A 238 1.68 12.41 -7.15
C THR A 238 2.23 10.99 -7.18
N SER A 239 2.79 10.51 -6.06
CA SER A 239 3.31 9.14 -5.97
C SER A 239 2.23 8.10 -6.19
N GLU A 240 1.03 8.33 -5.65
CA GLU A 240 -0.17 7.54 -5.90
C GLU A 240 -0.59 7.56 -7.37
N GLU A 241 -0.82 8.75 -7.96
CA GLU A 241 -1.27 8.89 -9.36
C GLU A 241 -0.31 8.18 -10.32
N PHE A 242 1.01 8.33 -10.11
CA PHE A 242 2.01 7.63 -10.92
C PHE A 242 2.03 6.11 -10.68
N ALA A 243 1.75 5.64 -9.47
CA ALA A 243 1.69 4.21 -9.19
C ALA A 243 0.50 3.55 -9.91
N GLU A 244 -0.66 4.21 -9.92
CA GLU A 244 -1.86 3.73 -10.61
C GLU A 244 -1.64 3.66 -12.13
N ILE A 245 -1.07 4.71 -12.73
CA ILE A 245 -0.74 4.72 -14.18
C ILE A 245 0.19 3.56 -14.52
N ARG A 246 1.29 3.38 -13.79
CA ARG A 246 2.25 2.29 -14.03
C ARG A 246 1.61 0.91 -13.87
N ALA A 247 0.74 0.73 -12.89
CA ALA A 247 0.05 -0.54 -12.69
C ALA A 247 -0.89 -0.87 -13.87
N ASN A 248 -1.63 0.13 -14.37
CA ASN A 248 -2.51 -0.03 -15.52
C ASN A 248 -1.73 -0.31 -16.82
N GLU A 249 -0.63 0.40 -17.05
CA GLU A 249 0.26 0.15 -18.20
C GLU A 249 0.84 -1.26 -18.15
N ALA A 250 1.34 -1.70 -16.99
CA ALA A 250 1.86 -3.05 -16.80
C ALA A 250 0.77 -4.10 -17.03
N ALA A 251 -0.44 -3.91 -16.48
CA ALA A 251 -1.56 -4.83 -16.68
C ALA A 251 -1.95 -4.96 -18.16
N LYS A 252 -1.96 -3.83 -18.89
CA LYS A 252 -2.21 -3.82 -20.34
C LYS A 252 -1.11 -4.57 -21.10
N GLU A 253 0.15 -4.33 -20.77
CA GLU A 253 1.29 -5.04 -21.37
C GLU A 253 1.24 -6.56 -21.08
N PHE A 254 0.89 -6.96 -19.86
CA PHE A 254 0.69 -8.36 -19.49
C PHE A 254 -0.48 -9.00 -20.25
N TYR A 255 -1.57 -8.27 -20.43
CA TYR A 255 -2.72 -8.73 -21.21
C TYR A 255 -2.36 -8.91 -22.69
N GLU A 256 -1.68 -7.92 -23.30
CA GLU A 256 -1.22 -7.98 -24.70
C GLU A 256 -0.26 -9.15 -24.93
N LYS A 257 0.75 -9.33 -24.05
CA LYS A 257 1.66 -10.49 -24.08
C LYS A 257 0.93 -11.82 -23.84
N GLY A 258 -0.12 -11.81 -23.02
CA GLY A 258 -0.96 -12.98 -22.76
C GLY A 258 -1.75 -13.42 -24.00
N ILE A 259 -2.32 -12.46 -24.74
CA ILE A 259 -2.99 -12.71 -26.01
C ILE A 259 -2.00 -13.22 -27.06
N GLU A 260 -0.84 -12.59 -27.19
CA GLU A 260 0.21 -13.01 -28.13
C GLU A 260 0.63 -14.46 -27.88
N LYS A 261 0.99 -14.81 -26.63
CA LYS A 261 1.31 -16.19 -26.23
C LYS A 261 0.14 -17.16 -26.42
N GLY A 262 -1.10 -16.70 -26.25
CA GLY A 262 -2.30 -17.51 -26.47
C GLY A 262 -2.50 -17.85 -27.94
N ILE A 263 -2.31 -16.86 -28.83
CA ILE A 263 -2.38 -17.04 -30.28
C ILE A 263 -1.26 -17.97 -30.74
N GLU A 264 -0.02 -17.74 -30.30
CA GLU A 264 1.14 -18.57 -30.63
C GLU A 264 0.90 -20.05 -30.26
N LYS A 265 0.48 -20.33 -29.02
CA LYS A 265 0.11 -21.69 -28.59
C LYS A 265 -1.07 -22.28 -29.35
N GLY A 266 -2.02 -21.45 -29.78
CA GLY A 266 -3.16 -21.86 -30.58
C GLY A 266 -2.74 -22.30 -31.98
N ILE A 267 -1.86 -21.52 -32.61
CA ILE A 267 -1.27 -21.82 -33.92
C ILE A 267 -0.42 -23.09 -33.85
N GLU A 268 0.44 -23.22 -32.84
CA GLU A 268 1.27 -24.40 -32.62
C GLU A 268 0.43 -25.68 -32.50
N LYS A 269 -0.61 -25.67 -31.64
CA LYS A 269 -1.54 -26.81 -31.50
C LYS A 269 -2.31 -27.11 -32.79
N GLY A 270 -2.73 -26.05 -33.51
CA GLY A 270 -3.40 -26.19 -34.79
C GLY A 270 -2.50 -26.81 -35.85
N ALA A 271 -1.22 -26.42 -35.89
CA ALA A 271 -0.21 -26.97 -36.78
C ALA A 271 0.05 -28.45 -36.49
N ALA A 272 0.26 -28.81 -35.23
CA ALA A 272 0.45 -30.20 -34.80
C ALA A 272 -0.73 -31.09 -35.21
N SER A 273 -1.98 -30.65 -34.94
CA SER A 273 -3.18 -31.41 -35.28
C SER A 273 -3.41 -31.52 -36.81
N LEU A 274 -3.11 -30.46 -37.56
CA LEU A 274 -3.20 -30.49 -39.03
C LEU A 274 -2.17 -31.44 -39.64
N ILE A 275 -0.94 -31.44 -39.11
CA ILE A 275 0.14 -32.36 -39.50
C ILE A 275 -0.28 -33.82 -39.25
N GLU A 276 -0.78 -34.12 -38.05
CA GLU A 276 -1.29 -35.44 -37.69
C GLU A 276 -2.40 -35.90 -38.64
N THR A 277 -3.39 -35.04 -38.91
CA THR A 277 -4.48 -35.34 -39.85
C THR A 277 -3.98 -35.59 -41.27
N CYS A 278 -2.99 -34.80 -41.74
CA CYS A 278 -2.43 -34.99 -43.07
C CYS A 278 -1.66 -36.31 -43.19
N LYS A 279 -0.98 -36.75 -42.13
CA LYS A 279 -0.35 -38.08 -42.06
C LYS A 279 -1.38 -39.20 -42.12
N GLU A 280 -2.47 -39.12 -41.36
CA GLU A 280 -3.55 -40.12 -41.37
C GLU A 280 -4.20 -40.27 -42.76
N LEU A 281 -4.33 -39.16 -43.49
CA LEU A 281 -4.89 -39.12 -44.83
C LEU A 281 -3.88 -39.50 -45.94
N GLY A 282 -2.62 -39.76 -45.59
CA GLY A 282 -1.57 -40.19 -46.52
C GLY A 282 -1.02 -39.08 -47.42
N LEU A 283 -1.13 -37.80 -47.02
CA LEU A 283 -0.52 -36.69 -47.76
C LEU A 283 1.00 -36.67 -47.59
N SER A 284 1.69 -36.20 -48.63
CA SER A 284 3.13 -35.97 -48.57
C SER A 284 3.48 -34.76 -47.69
N ARG A 285 4.74 -34.70 -47.25
CA ARG A 285 5.28 -33.56 -46.49
C ARG A 285 5.12 -32.24 -47.25
N ALA A 286 5.33 -32.25 -48.57
CA ALA A 286 5.18 -31.07 -49.41
C ALA A 286 3.72 -30.57 -49.47
N GLU A 287 2.74 -31.47 -49.62
CA GLU A 287 1.32 -31.11 -49.61
C GLU A 287 0.85 -30.62 -48.24
N THR A 288 1.46 -31.13 -47.16
CA THR A 288 1.18 -30.66 -45.80
C THR A 288 1.77 -29.27 -45.55
N ALA A 289 2.96 -28.97 -46.07
CA ALA A 289 3.56 -27.64 -46.01
C ALA A 289 2.64 -26.58 -46.66
N GLU A 290 2.14 -26.86 -47.87
CA GLU A 290 1.19 -25.99 -48.56
C GLU A 290 -0.10 -25.77 -47.72
N LYS A 291 -0.60 -26.81 -47.07
CA LYS A 291 -1.79 -26.72 -46.21
C LYS A 291 -1.54 -25.94 -44.92
N LEU A 292 -0.36 -26.03 -44.31
CA LEU A 292 -0.01 -25.24 -43.12
C LEU A 292 0.06 -23.74 -43.46
N VAL A 293 0.68 -23.40 -44.58
CA VAL A 293 0.76 -22.03 -45.10
C VAL A 293 -0.64 -21.49 -45.40
N ASP A 294 -1.47 -22.25 -46.14
CA ASP A 294 -2.82 -21.82 -46.53
C ASP A 294 -3.81 -21.74 -45.35
N LYS A 295 -3.83 -22.76 -44.48
CA LYS A 295 -4.87 -22.88 -43.43
C LYS A 295 -4.55 -22.11 -42.15
N LEU A 296 -3.28 -21.98 -41.80
CA LEU A 296 -2.85 -21.29 -40.58
C LEU A 296 -2.22 -19.92 -40.90
N THR A 297 -2.21 -19.52 -42.18
CA THR A 297 -1.63 -18.24 -42.65
C THR A 297 -0.18 -18.06 -42.21
N LEU A 298 0.57 -19.16 -42.19
CA LEU A 298 1.96 -19.20 -41.74
C LEU A 298 2.90 -18.78 -42.85
N SER A 299 4.08 -18.27 -42.49
CA SER A 299 5.19 -18.15 -43.44
C SER A 299 5.71 -19.54 -43.82
N GLU A 300 6.32 -19.68 -44.99
CA GLU A 300 6.93 -20.95 -45.43
C GLU A 300 7.98 -21.43 -44.42
N ASP A 301 8.79 -20.52 -43.86
CA ASP A 301 9.79 -20.85 -42.84
C ASP A 301 9.15 -21.36 -41.53
N THR A 302 8.05 -20.76 -41.10
CA THR A 302 7.31 -21.20 -39.89
C THR A 302 6.61 -22.54 -40.10
N ALA A 303 6.04 -22.76 -41.28
CA ALA A 303 5.43 -24.04 -41.64
C ALA A 303 6.46 -25.16 -41.69
N GLU A 304 7.65 -24.91 -42.27
CA GLU A 304 8.75 -25.87 -42.30
C GLU A 304 9.29 -26.16 -40.89
N ALA A 305 9.38 -25.17 -40.01
CA ALA A 305 9.78 -25.38 -38.62
C ALA A 305 8.82 -26.32 -37.87
N TYR A 306 7.50 -26.12 -38.00
CA TYR A 306 6.52 -27.04 -37.41
C TYR A 306 6.53 -28.42 -38.05
N LEU A 307 6.82 -28.53 -39.35
CA LEU A 307 7.03 -29.83 -39.98
C LEU A 307 8.27 -30.52 -39.43
N ILE A 308 9.39 -29.82 -39.24
CA ILE A 308 10.58 -30.41 -38.62
C ILE A 308 10.26 -30.92 -37.20
N GLU A 309 9.42 -30.20 -36.46
CA GLU A 309 9.09 -30.52 -35.07
C GLU A 309 8.06 -31.66 -34.92
N PHE A 310 7.00 -31.68 -35.74
CA PHE A 310 5.87 -32.60 -35.58
C PHE A 310 5.79 -33.69 -36.67
N TRP A 311 6.61 -33.62 -37.72
CA TRP A 311 6.65 -34.61 -38.81
C TRP A 311 7.69 -35.72 -38.55
N GLU A 312 7.40 -36.62 -37.60
CA GLU A 312 8.06 -37.94 -37.50
C GLU A 312 7.74 -38.89 -38.67
#